data_AF-A0AA42Y2S9-F1
#
_entry.id   AF-A0AA42Y2S9-F1
#
_cell.length_a   1.000
_cell.length_b   1.000
_cell.length_c   1.000
_cell.angle_alpha   90.00
_cell.angle_beta   90.00
_cell.angle_gamma   90.00
#
_symmetry.space_group_name_H-M   'P 1'
#
loop_
_entity.id
_entity.type
_entity.pdbx_description
1 polymer ?
#
loop_
_entity_poly.entity_id
_entity_poly.type
_entity_poly.pdbx_seq_one_letter_code
_entity_poly.pdbx_strand_id
1 'polypeptide(L)'
;MRRRPETGFALPLTIFVLTLVTVMLSAIMVRVQTDRRIAESSSDVVSALSVAQSGLERYLSHYDSLTGRPPTGDSLRINVTGGYADVVARVIRKPADTLSGIMYVVRSRGRVIRPTQGSDPQAVRTVAQFAEWEYGTMKVIGAYTAINHYTKPCNPPGCDGTFTLIGHDQCAARPPVPGLRVPGGGTPPLGPPQVDPAVLELDNTWAVAGETGVNFAAVLGGQFIPDYTSLTDLFSWSSYYLTGNRNFISIQGTGLLVVEEDLTLSGSYFKWEGVVLVGGAVNFNADSVRIEGAFVSGLEEQTSPSPGTGKWPLAPRDLKILYNSCYVEKAFSGYSGFSPVANGWMDHWSEY
;
A
#
# COMPACT_ATOMS: atom_id res chain seq x y z
N MET A 1 20.14 -94.92 -53.52
CA MET A 1 19.45 -93.95 -52.63
C MET A 1 20.50 -93.05 -51.99
N ARG A 2 20.57 -91.77 -52.39
CA ARG A 2 21.58 -90.80 -51.92
C ARG A 2 20.86 -89.72 -51.10
N ARG A 3 20.97 -89.76 -49.77
CA ARG A 3 20.47 -88.68 -48.89
C ARG A 3 21.37 -87.45 -49.07
N ARG A 4 20.77 -86.30 -49.43
CA ARG A 4 21.42 -84.98 -49.37
C ARG A 4 21.41 -84.49 -47.92
N PRO A 5 22.46 -83.80 -47.43
CA PRO A 5 22.43 -83.13 -46.15
C PRO A 5 21.68 -81.79 -46.28
N GLU A 6 20.58 -81.63 -45.56
CA GLU A 6 19.89 -80.36 -45.35
C GLU A 6 20.51 -79.64 -44.14
N THR A 7 21.60 -78.90 -44.34
CA THR A 7 22.15 -78.02 -43.29
C THR A 7 22.83 -76.82 -43.95
N GLY A 8 22.22 -75.63 -43.87
CA GLY A 8 22.87 -74.41 -44.36
C GLY A 8 22.11 -73.08 -44.26
N PHE A 9 20.79 -73.04 -44.01
CA PHE A 9 20.02 -71.78 -44.11
C PHE A 9 19.53 -71.21 -42.76
N ALA A 10 19.56 -71.97 -41.67
CA ALA A 10 19.02 -71.53 -40.38
C ALA A 10 19.85 -70.42 -39.70
N LEU A 11 21.18 -70.53 -39.75
CA LEU A 11 22.08 -69.61 -39.04
C LEU A 11 22.09 -68.18 -39.63
N PRO A 12 22.16 -67.97 -40.95
CA PRO A 12 22.05 -66.63 -41.56
C PRO A 12 20.69 -65.96 -41.27
N LEU A 13 19.61 -66.75 -41.26
CA LEU A 13 18.27 -66.26 -40.98
C LEU A 13 18.12 -65.82 -39.52
N THR A 14 18.67 -66.57 -38.56
CA THR A 14 18.68 -66.15 -37.15
C THR A 14 19.46 -64.86 -36.93
N ILE A 15 20.63 -64.71 -37.58
CA ILE A 15 21.42 -63.48 -37.48
C ILE A 15 20.64 -62.30 -38.07
N PHE A 16 19.99 -62.48 -39.22
CA PHE A 16 19.17 -61.44 -39.85
C PHE A 16 17.96 -61.03 -38.98
N VAL A 17 17.26 -62.00 -38.38
CA VAL A 17 16.15 -61.70 -37.47
C VAL A 17 16.66 -60.97 -36.23
N LEU A 18 17.79 -61.39 -35.66
CA LEU A 18 18.35 -60.80 -34.46
C LEU A 18 18.84 -59.36 -34.72
N THR A 19 19.48 -59.10 -35.87
CA THR A 19 19.86 -57.74 -36.26
C THR A 19 18.64 -56.85 -36.48
N LEU A 20 17.61 -57.35 -37.17
CA LEU A 20 16.37 -56.60 -37.40
C LEU A 20 15.66 -56.26 -36.07
N VAL A 21 15.59 -57.21 -35.14
CA VAL A 21 15.03 -56.99 -33.79
C VAL A 21 15.87 -55.98 -33.01
N THR A 22 17.20 -56.04 -33.05
CA THR A 22 18.06 -55.04 -32.37
C THR A 22 17.91 -53.64 -32.96
N VAL A 23 17.75 -53.51 -34.28
CA VAL A 23 17.52 -52.20 -34.93
C VAL A 23 16.15 -51.65 -34.54
N MET A 24 15.11 -52.48 -34.52
CA MET A 24 13.78 -52.07 -34.04
C MET A 24 13.78 -51.66 -32.57
N LEU A 25 14.41 -52.45 -31.68
CA LEU A 25 14.56 -52.12 -30.26
C LEU A 25 15.31 -50.80 -30.05
N SER A 26 16.39 -50.59 -30.80
CA SER A 26 17.16 -49.33 -30.73
C SER A 26 16.31 -48.14 -31.16
N ALA A 27 15.54 -48.26 -32.24
CA ALA A 27 14.64 -47.21 -32.71
C ALA A 27 13.54 -46.89 -31.68
N ILE A 28 12.98 -47.92 -31.02
CA ILE A 28 11.98 -47.74 -29.96
C ILE A 28 12.60 -47.04 -28.74
N MET A 29 13.80 -47.44 -28.31
CA MET A 29 14.48 -46.83 -27.17
C MET A 29 14.80 -45.35 -27.41
N VAL A 30 15.27 -44.97 -28.59
CA VAL A 30 15.52 -43.56 -28.95
C VAL A 30 14.21 -42.75 -28.89
N ARG A 31 13.11 -43.32 -29.39
CA ARG A 31 11.80 -42.66 -29.33
C ARG A 31 11.32 -42.47 -27.89
N VAL A 32 11.40 -43.50 -27.05
CA VAL A 32 11.02 -43.42 -25.63
C VAL A 32 11.87 -42.40 -24.87
N GLN A 33 13.17 -42.34 -25.14
CA GLN A 33 14.05 -41.32 -24.55
C GLN A 33 13.65 -39.90 -24.98
N THR A 34 13.28 -39.74 -26.26
CA THR A 34 12.81 -38.46 -26.79
C THR A 34 11.48 -38.04 -26.16
N ASP A 35 10.51 -38.96 -26.08
CA ASP A 35 9.20 -38.72 -25.46
C ASP A 35 9.35 -38.36 -23.98
N ARG A 36 10.21 -39.08 -23.25
CA ARG A 36 10.53 -38.77 -21.86
C ARG A 36 11.14 -37.38 -21.71
N ARG A 37 12.09 -37.01 -22.56
CA ARG A 37 12.73 -35.68 -22.53
C ARG A 37 11.73 -34.57 -22.85
N ILE A 38 10.81 -34.80 -23.77
CA ILE A 38 9.71 -33.86 -24.09
C ILE A 38 8.77 -33.72 -22.89
N ALA A 39 8.42 -34.82 -22.23
CA ALA A 39 7.56 -34.78 -21.04
C ALA A 39 8.23 -34.03 -19.87
N GLU A 40 9.50 -34.31 -19.60
CA GLU A 40 10.28 -33.61 -18.57
C GLU A 40 10.40 -32.10 -18.87
N SER A 41 10.73 -31.75 -20.12
CA SER A 41 10.79 -30.35 -20.57
C SER A 41 9.45 -29.63 -20.46
N SER A 42 8.36 -30.31 -20.81
CA SER A 42 7.00 -29.76 -20.69
C SER A 42 6.63 -29.48 -19.24
N SER A 43 7.02 -30.37 -18.31
CA SER A 43 6.84 -30.17 -16.87
C SER A 43 7.64 -28.99 -16.33
N ASP A 44 8.89 -28.83 -16.77
CA ASP A 44 9.75 -27.71 -16.35
C ASP A 44 9.23 -26.37 -16.86
N VAL A 45 8.68 -26.35 -18.08
CA VAL A 45 8.04 -25.17 -18.66
C VAL A 45 6.82 -24.72 -17.86
N VAL A 46 5.94 -25.64 -17.46
CA VAL A 46 4.77 -25.33 -16.61
C VAL A 46 5.23 -24.84 -15.23
N SER A 47 6.26 -25.48 -14.68
CA SER A 47 6.85 -25.07 -13.40
C SER A 47 7.43 -23.65 -13.49
N ALA A 48 8.16 -23.32 -14.56
CA ALA A 48 8.71 -22.00 -14.78
C ALA A 48 7.63 -20.92 -14.91
N LEU A 49 6.49 -21.24 -15.54
CA LEU A 49 5.35 -20.33 -15.60
C LEU A 49 4.77 -20.07 -14.20
N SER A 50 4.59 -21.11 -13.39
CA SER A 50 4.09 -20.96 -12.00
C SER A 50 5.04 -20.13 -11.13
N VAL A 51 6.36 -20.31 -11.29
CA VAL A 51 7.40 -19.50 -10.63
C VAL A 51 7.31 -18.05 -11.07
N ALA A 52 7.13 -17.80 -12.37
CA ALA A 52 7.00 -16.45 -12.90
C ALA A 52 5.72 -15.75 -12.38
N GLN A 53 4.58 -16.44 -12.37
CA GLN A 53 3.30 -15.92 -11.87
C GLN A 53 3.35 -15.63 -10.36
N SER A 54 3.86 -16.56 -9.55
CA SER A 54 3.99 -16.34 -8.11
C SER A 54 4.94 -15.18 -7.77
N GLY A 55 6.04 -15.03 -8.51
CA GLY A 55 6.91 -13.86 -8.38
C GLY A 55 6.21 -12.55 -8.73
N LEU A 56 5.44 -12.53 -9.82
CA LEU A 56 4.66 -11.37 -10.24
C LEU A 56 3.63 -10.97 -9.18
N GLU A 57 2.82 -11.91 -8.71
CA GLU A 57 1.78 -11.69 -7.70
C GLU A 57 2.37 -11.21 -6.39
N ARG A 58 3.50 -11.78 -5.96
CA ARG A 58 4.17 -11.36 -4.73
C ARG A 58 4.74 -9.94 -4.83
N TYR A 59 5.28 -9.56 -6.00
CA TYR A 59 5.74 -8.20 -6.23
C TYR A 59 4.60 -7.19 -6.28
N LEU A 60 3.48 -7.53 -6.93
CA LEU A 60 2.31 -6.63 -7.01
C LEU A 60 1.61 -6.46 -5.65
N SER A 61 1.53 -7.53 -4.85
CA SER A 61 0.84 -7.53 -3.55
C SER A 61 1.65 -6.92 -2.41
N HIS A 62 2.98 -7.11 -2.42
CA HIS A 62 3.85 -6.73 -1.32
C HIS A 62 5.12 -6.07 -1.84
N TYR A 63 4.95 -5.04 -2.67
CA TYR A 63 6.04 -4.14 -2.97
C TYR A 63 6.42 -3.42 -1.67
N ASP A 64 7.52 -3.86 -1.06
CA ASP A 64 8.07 -3.31 0.19
C ASP A 64 8.57 -1.88 -0.06
N SER A 65 7.63 -0.94 -0.03
CA SER A 65 7.83 0.46 -0.36
C SER A 65 7.85 1.28 0.92
N LEU A 66 8.80 1.00 1.80
CA LEU A 66 9.17 1.95 2.87
C LEU A 66 9.64 3.30 2.28
N THR A 67 9.92 3.37 0.97
CA THR A 67 10.43 4.55 0.27
C THR A 67 9.48 5.11 -0.79
N GLY A 68 8.24 4.60 -0.89
CA GLY A 68 7.25 5.00 -1.87
C GLY A 68 7.42 4.31 -3.24
N ARG A 69 6.81 4.91 -4.26
CA ARG A 69 6.66 4.35 -5.62
C ARG A 69 7.98 3.77 -6.20
N PRO A 70 7.93 2.59 -6.86
CA PRO A 70 9.10 1.99 -7.51
C PRO A 70 9.72 2.91 -8.57
N PRO A 71 11.06 3.06 -8.59
CA PRO A 71 11.76 3.72 -9.68
C PRO A 71 11.58 2.94 -10.99
N THR A 72 11.71 3.62 -12.14
CA THR A 72 11.69 2.95 -13.44
C THR A 72 12.89 2.00 -13.54
N GLY A 73 12.63 0.73 -13.80
CA GLY A 73 13.66 -0.31 -13.90
C GLY A 73 14.02 -0.95 -12.56
N ASP A 74 13.22 -0.71 -11.51
CA ASP A 74 13.34 -1.44 -10.26
C ASP A 74 13.32 -2.96 -10.51
N SER A 75 14.22 -3.69 -9.85
CA SER A 75 14.44 -5.12 -10.08
C SER A 75 14.59 -5.85 -8.76
N LEU A 76 13.70 -6.81 -8.50
CA LEU A 76 13.71 -7.63 -7.30
C LEU A 76 13.77 -9.11 -7.65
N ARG A 77 14.64 -9.86 -6.99
CA ARG A 77 14.63 -11.34 -7.06
C ARG A 77 13.76 -11.90 -5.93
N ILE A 78 12.79 -12.70 -6.31
CA ILE A 78 11.87 -13.37 -5.39
C ILE A 78 12.12 -14.87 -5.45
N ASN A 79 12.52 -15.45 -4.32
CA ASN A 79 12.66 -16.89 -4.19
C ASN A 79 11.29 -17.52 -3.90
N VAL A 80 10.94 -18.55 -4.65
CA VAL A 80 9.69 -19.32 -4.51
C VAL A 80 10.00 -20.80 -4.57
N THR A 81 9.07 -21.65 -4.13
CA THR A 81 9.28 -23.10 -4.21
C THR A 81 9.47 -23.53 -5.66
N GLY A 82 10.57 -24.23 -5.95
CA GLY A 82 10.91 -24.71 -7.30
C GLY A 82 11.81 -23.79 -8.14
N GLY A 83 12.18 -22.61 -7.65
CA GLY A 83 13.09 -21.72 -8.39
C GLY A 83 13.15 -20.29 -7.86
N TYR A 84 13.45 -19.35 -8.74
CA TYR A 84 13.33 -17.92 -8.43
C TYR A 84 12.73 -17.16 -9.60
N ALA A 85 12.12 -16.03 -9.30
CA ALA A 85 11.61 -15.07 -10.27
C ALA A 85 12.39 -13.76 -10.17
N ASP A 86 12.90 -13.28 -11.29
CA ASP A 86 13.44 -11.91 -11.39
C ASP A 86 12.32 -10.99 -11.88
N VAL A 87 11.84 -10.10 -11.03
CA VAL A 87 10.75 -9.16 -11.32
C VAL A 87 11.32 -7.77 -11.60
N VAL A 88 10.85 -7.12 -12.67
CA VAL A 88 11.28 -5.78 -13.07
C VAL A 88 10.07 -4.90 -13.38
N ALA A 89 9.95 -3.74 -12.74
CA ALA A 89 8.91 -2.76 -13.00
C ALA A 89 9.43 -1.62 -13.89
N ARG A 90 8.77 -1.34 -15.01
CA ARG A 90 9.11 -0.22 -15.90
C ARG A 90 7.90 0.69 -16.12
N VAL A 91 8.11 2.00 -15.95
CA VAL A 91 7.09 3.01 -16.27
C VAL A 91 6.90 3.08 -17.79
N ILE A 92 5.66 2.95 -18.25
CA ILE A 92 5.29 3.09 -19.67
C ILE A 92 4.53 4.38 -19.94
N ARG A 93 3.86 4.94 -18.93
CA ARG A 93 3.14 6.21 -19.03
C ARG A 93 3.21 6.96 -17.71
N LYS A 94 3.64 8.21 -17.78
CA LYS A 94 3.49 9.19 -16.71
C LYS A 94 2.36 10.15 -17.11
N PRO A 95 1.25 10.22 -16.38
CA PRO A 95 0.23 11.23 -16.65
C PRO A 95 0.81 12.62 -16.38
N ALA A 96 0.26 13.62 -17.07
CA ALA A 96 0.64 15.02 -16.88
C ALA A 96 0.07 15.61 -15.56
N ASP A 97 -0.98 14.98 -15.04
CA ASP A 97 -1.61 15.32 -13.77
C ASP A 97 -1.09 14.38 -12.66
N THR A 98 -0.85 14.94 -11.47
CA THR A 98 -0.40 14.22 -10.27
C THR A 98 -1.49 13.35 -9.64
N LEU A 99 -2.73 13.48 -10.10
CA LEU A 99 -3.90 12.75 -9.60
C LEU A 99 -4.15 11.40 -10.29
N SER A 100 -3.58 11.16 -11.47
CA SER A 100 -3.69 9.87 -12.16
C SER A 100 -2.49 8.98 -11.79
N GLY A 101 -2.73 7.69 -11.61
CA GLY A 101 -1.67 6.75 -11.30
C GLY A 101 -0.70 6.58 -12.47
N ILE A 102 0.54 6.25 -12.13
CA ILE A 102 1.56 5.99 -13.14
C ILE A 102 1.39 4.56 -13.61
N MET A 103 1.41 4.37 -14.93
CA MET A 103 1.27 3.05 -15.51
C MET A 103 2.64 2.38 -15.63
N TYR A 104 2.70 1.16 -15.12
CA TYR A 104 3.85 0.28 -15.15
C TYR A 104 3.54 -0.95 -16.00
N VAL A 105 4.59 -1.47 -16.63
CA VAL A 105 4.67 -2.87 -17.02
C VAL A 105 5.56 -3.57 -15.99
N VAL A 106 4.98 -4.51 -15.24
CA VAL A 106 5.70 -5.34 -14.29
C VAL A 106 5.94 -6.68 -14.97
N ARG A 107 7.22 -7.00 -15.19
CA ARG A 107 7.66 -8.22 -15.86
C ARG A 107 8.27 -9.16 -14.84
N SER A 108 7.85 -10.43 -14.84
CA SER A 108 8.44 -11.47 -13.99
C SER A 108 9.03 -12.57 -14.86
N ARG A 109 10.31 -12.88 -14.64
CA ARG A 109 11.04 -13.95 -15.33
C ARG A 109 11.29 -15.10 -14.36
N GLY A 110 10.48 -16.15 -14.45
CA GLY A 110 10.61 -17.36 -13.63
C GLY A 110 11.65 -18.31 -14.20
N ARG A 111 12.52 -18.82 -13.32
CA ARG A 111 13.58 -19.76 -13.64
C ARG A 111 13.50 -20.96 -12.71
N VAL A 112 13.40 -22.14 -13.30
CA VAL A 112 13.43 -23.42 -12.55
C VAL A 112 14.87 -23.88 -12.44
N ILE A 113 15.30 -24.17 -11.21
CA ILE A 113 16.61 -24.75 -10.93
C ILE A 113 16.41 -26.10 -10.28
N ARG A 114 17.12 -27.11 -10.78
CA ARG A 114 17.28 -28.39 -10.10
C ARG A 114 18.71 -28.47 -9.57
N PRO A 115 18.93 -28.49 -8.24
CA PRO A 115 20.27 -28.51 -7.67
C PRO A 115 21.15 -29.66 -8.18
N THR A 116 20.53 -30.78 -8.57
CA THR A 116 21.20 -31.97 -9.11
C THR A 116 21.73 -31.81 -10.54
N GLN A 117 21.36 -30.76 -11.27
CA GLN A 117 21.72 -30.54 -12.68
C GLN A 117 22.60 -29.29 -12.89
N GLY A 118 23.09 -28.66 -11.81
CA GLY A 118 23.95 -27.48 -11.86
C GLY A 118 23.20 -26.15 -11.67
N SER A 119 23.91 -25.05 -11.91
CA SER A 119 23.40 -23.67 -11.70
C SER A 119 22.56 -23.14 -12.87
N ASP A 120 22.57 -23.82 -14.02
CA ASP A 120 21.87 -23.36 -15.20
C ASP A 120 20.36 -23.64 -15.11
N PRO A 121 19.51 -22.66 -15.48
CA PRO A 121 18.06 -22.83 -15.41
C PRO A 121 17.60 -23.84 -16.45
N GLN A 122 16.80 -24.83 -16.02
CA GLN A 122 16.29 -25.89 -16.89
C GLN A 122 15.16 -25.40 -17.80
N ALA A 123 14.37 -24.46 -17.30
CA ALA A 123 13.35 -23.76 -18.07
C ALA A 123 13.21 -22.31 -17.59
N VAL A 124 12.84 -21.45 -18.53
CA VAL A 124 12.61 -20.02 -18.29
C VAL A 124 11.28 -19.63 -18.91
N ARG A 125 10.46 -18.92 -18.14
CA ARG A 125 9.23 -18.30 -18.63
C ARG A 125 9.13 -16.87 -18.17
N THR A 126 8.56 -16.03 -19.02
CA THR A 126 8.41 -14.60 -18.75
C THR A 126 6.94 -14.25 -18.89
N VAL A 127 6.39 -13.62 -17.85
CA VAL A 127 5.05 -13.05 -17.84
C VAL A 127 5.15 -11.55 -17.59
N ALA A 128 4.16 -10.80 -18.05
CA ALA A 128 4.06 -9.38 -17.78
C ALA A 128 2.62 -9.01 -17.40
N GLN A 129 2.49 -7.98 -16.58
CA GLN A 129 1.20 -7.40 -16.20
C GLN A 129 1.31 -5.88 -16.24
N PHE A 130 0.35 -5.25 -16.89
CA PHE A 130 0.15 -3.82 -16.71
C PHE A 130 -0.48 -3.57 -15.35
N ALA A 131 0.12 -2.64 -14.60
CA ALA A 131 -0.37 -2.22 -13.30
C ALA A 131 -0.27 -0.71 -13.18
N GLU A 132 -1.24 -0.10 -12.52
CA GLU A 132 -1.21 1.31 -12.16
C GLU A 132 -0.73 1.43 -10.71
N TRP A 133 0.16 2.39 -10.45
CA TRP A 133 0.51 2.74 -9.09
C TRP A 133 -0.54 3.69 -8.53
N GLU A 134 -1.34 3.20 -7.60
CA GLU A 134 -2.34 3.98 -6.89
C GLU A 134 -1.72 4.54 -5.62
N TYR A 135 -1.94 5.83 -5.37
CA TYR A 135 -1.53 6.47 -4.12
C TYR A 135 -2.67 6.38 -3.13
N GLY A 136 -2.39 5.90 -1.91
CA GLY A 136 -3.25 6.15 -0.77
C GLY A 136 -3.34 7.66 -0.56
N THR A 137 -4.55 8.21 -0.58
CA THR A 137 -4.76 9.64 -0.33
C THR A 137 -6.00 9.84 0.54
N MET A 138 -6.05 10.99 1.19
CA MET A 138 -7.23 11.48 1.88
C MET A 138 -7.62 12.80 1.27
N LYS A 139 -8.94 13.04 1.16
CA LYS A 139 -9.44 14.36 0.80
C LYS A 139 -9.31 15.30 2.00
N VAL A 140 -8.30 16.17 1.95
CA VAL A 140 -8.11 17.20 2.98
C VAL A 140 -9.00 18.39 2.67
N ILE A 141 -9.97 18.66 3.55
CA ILE A 141 -10.96 19.76 3.39
C ILE A 141 -10.66 20.96 4.29
N GLY A 142 -9.62 20.87 5.11
CA GLY A 142 -9.09 21.93 5.95
C GLY A 142 -7.86 21.46 6.72
N ALA A 143 -7.01 22.38 7.18
CA ALA A 143 -5.86 22.04 8.02
C ALA A 143 -6.33 21.37 9.32
N TYR A 144 -7.37 21.96 9.93
CA TYR A 144 -8.15 21.36 10.98
C TYR A 144 -9.63 21.27 10.57
N THR A 145 -10.20 20.08 10.65
CA THR A 145 -11.64 19.84 10.50
C THR A 145 -12.23 19.40 11.85
N ALA A 146 -13.13 20.21 12.42
CA ALA A 146 -13.82 19.88 13.66
C ALA A 146 -15.31 19.65 13.39
N ILE A 147 -15.69 18.38 13.20
CA ILE A 147 -17.06 17.98 12.84
C ILE A 147 -18.02 18.17 14.01
N ASN A 148 -17.58 17.86 15.23
CA ASN A 148 -18.32 17.94 16.48
C ASN A 148 -18.31 19.33 17.13
N HIS A 149 -18.10 20.38 16.33
CA HIS A 149 -17.85 21.75 16.78
C HIS A 149 -16.62 21.88 17.71
N TYR A 150 -16.44 23.08 18.26
CA TYR A 150 -15.48 23.33 19.33
C TYR A 150 -16.11 24.28 20.35
N THR A 151 -15.61 24.22 21.58
CA THR A 151 -15.96 25.16 22.65
C THR A 151 -14.73 25.96 23.07
N LYS A 152 -14.95 27.23 23.38
CA LYS A 152 -13.98 28.02 24.13
C LYS A 152 -13.89 27.43 25.54
N PRO A 153 -12.69 27.19 26.07
CA PRO A 153 -12.52 26.52 27.35
C PRO A 153 -12.94 27.38 28.54
N CYS A 154 -13.21 28.68 28.34
CA CYS A 154 -13.56 29.59 29.42
C CYS A 154 -14.34 30.85 28.95
N ASN A 155 -15.04 31.48 29.89
CA ASN A 155 -15.75 32.75 29.79
C ASN A 155 -15.49 33.50 31.12
N PRO A 156 -14.91 34.73 31.17
CA PRO A 156 -14.77 35.79 30.15
C PRO A 156 -13.62 35.59 29.14
N PRO A 157 -13.58 36.37 28.03
CA PRO A 157 -12.49 36.33 27.04
C PRO A 157 -11.13 36.67 27.67
N GLY A 158 -10.07 35.92 27.34
CA GLY A 158 -8.69 36.21 27.77
C GLY A 158 -7.92 35.05 28.40
N CYS A 159 -8.56 33.89 28.60
CA CYS A 159 -7.93 32.65 29.05
C CYS A 159 -7.76 31.62 27.92
N ASP A 160 -8.03 32.02 26.67
CA ASP A 160 -7.75 31.22 25.49
C ASP A 160 -6.23 31.16 25.26
N GLY A 161 -5.71 29.97 24.96
CA GLY A 161 -4.34 29.79 24.51
C GLY A 161 -4.13 30.39 23.12
N THR A 162 -2.88 30.39 22.66
CA THR A 162 -2.57 30.75 21.28
C THR A 162 -2.88 29.57 20.37
N PHE A 163 -3.65 29.75 19.29
CA PHE A 163 -3.82 28.81 18.20
C PHE A 163 -3.44 29.42 16.84
N THR A 164 -2.71 28.70 15.98
CA THR A 164 -2.38 29.08 14.60
C THR A 164 -2.77 27.93 13.68
N LEU A 165 -3.69 28.19 12.74
CA LEU A 165 -4.24 27.20 11.82
C LEU A 165 -3.95 27.66 10.39
N ILE A 166 -2.98 27.02 9.75
CA ILE A 166 -2.55 27.38 8.40
C ILE A 166 -2.97 26.30 7.42
N GLY A 167 -3.87 26.63 6.49
CA GLY A 167 -4.31 25.77 5.40
C GLY A 167 -3.56 25.97 4.09
N HIS A 168 -2.59 26.88 4.04
CA HIS A 168 -1.61 26.92 2.95
C HIS A 168 -0.68 25.71 3.04
N ASP A 169 -0.56 24.99 1.92
CA ASP A 169 0.29 23.81 1.85
C ASP A 169 1.76 24.18 2.06
N GLN A 170 2.34 23.70 3.16
CA GLN A 170 3.75 23.89 3.47
C GLN A 170 4.67 23.19 2.46
N CYS A 171 4.16 22.23 1.68
CA CYS A 171 4.91 21.58 0.62
C CYS A 171 4.76 22.28 -0.75
N ALA A 172 3.85 23.24 -0.89
CA ALA A 172 3.54 23.93 -2.15
C ALA A 172 3.22 23.00 -3.34
N ALA A 173 2.73 21.78 -3.07
CA ALA A 173 2.35 20.78 -4.07
C ALA A 173 0.84 20.74 -4.31
N ARG A 174 0.04 21.16 -3.32
CA ARG A 174 -1.44 21.19 -3.39
C ARG A 174 -1.97 22.62 -3.22
N PRO A 175 -3.18 22.90 -3.76
CA PRO A 175 -3.83 24.18 -3.52
C PRO A 175 -4.13 24.38 -2.02
N PRO A 176 -4.25 25.64 -1.56
CA PRO A 176 -4.57 25.92 -0.17
C PRO A 176 -5.98 25.45 0.18
N VAL A 177 -6.13 24.91 1.38
CA VAL A 177 -7.41 24.52 2.01
C VAL A 177 -7.76 25.53 3.11
N PRO A 178 -8.99 25.60 3.61
CA PRO A 178 -9.31 26.40 4.79
C PRO A 178 -8.42 26.04 6.00
N GLY A 179 -7.99 27.02 6.80
CA GLY A 179 -7.28 26.75 8.05
C GLY A 179 -8.16 25.99 9.06
N LEU A 180 -9.46 26.29 9.06
CA LEU A 180 -10.45 25.61 9.90
C LEU A 180 -11.72 25.31 9.10
N ARG A 181 -12.18 24.06 9.18
CA ARG A 181 -13.42 23.56 8.58
C ARG A 181 -14.37 23.08 9.68
N VAL A 182 -15.57 23.65 9.76
CA VAL A 182 -16.52 23.39 10.85
C VAL A 182 -17.98 23.44 10.38
N PRO A 183 -18.92 22.87 11.14
CA PRO A 183 -20.33 23.07 10.88
C PRO A 183 -20.77 24.49 11.25
N GLY A 184 -21.81 24.96 10.58
CA GLY A 184 -22.46 26.24 10.78
C GLY A 184 -23.23 26.25 12.09
N GLY A 185 -23.39 27.45 12.64
CA GLY A 185 -23.98 27.62 13.97
C GLY A 185 -23.40 28.78 14.76
N GLY A 186 -22.64 29.67 14.11
CA GLY A 186 -21.97 30.79 14.73
C GLY A 186 -20.68 30.34 15.38
N THR A 187 -19.63 30.12 14.57
CA THR A 187 -18.29 30.08 15.13
C THR A 187 -18.07 31.35 15.96
N PRO A 188 -17.70 31.24 17.24
CA PRO A 188 -17.28 32.41 17.99
C PRO A 188 -16.16 33.06 17.18
N PRO A 189 -16.15 34.40 17.00
CA PRO A 189 -15.05 35.06 16.33
C PRO A 189 -13.76 34.59 16.98
N LEU A 190 -12.94 33.91 16.18
CA LEU A 190 -11.61 33.53 16.57
C LEU A 190 -10.86 34.85 16.68
N GLY A 191 -10.63 35.28 17.92
CA GLY A 191 -9.59 36.28 18.17
C GLY A 191 -8.27 35.69 17.69
N PRO A 192 -7.23 36.52 17.51
CA PRO A 192 -5.90 35.98 17.27
C PRO A 192 -5.57 34.90 18.32
N PRO A 193 -4.94 33.80 17.88
CA PRO A 193 -4.09 33.78 16.69
C PRO A 193 -4.68 33.15 15.41
N GLN A 194 -3.84 33.19 14.37
CA GLN A 194 -4.17 33.27 12.94
C GLN A 194 -4.84 32.02 12.37
N VAL A 195 -5.96 32.19 11.65
CA VAL A 195 -6.53 31.19 10.74
C VAL A 195 -6.39 31.68 9.31
N ASP A 196 -5.63 30.96 8.49
CA ASP A 196 -5.30 31.37 7.12
C ASP A 196 -5.09 30.16 6.20
N PRO A 197 -5.84 29.99 5.10
CA PRO A 197 -7.04 30.73 4.71
C PRO A 197 -8.16 30.71 5.76
N ALA A 198 -9.11 31.64 5.63
CA ALA A 198 -10.17 31.84 6.62
C ALA A 198 -11.01 30.58 6.92
N VAL A 199 -11.67 30.60 8.08
CA VAL A 199 -12.63 29.57 8.50
C VAL A 199 -13.72 29.40 7.43
N LEU A 200 -14.04 28.15 7.09
CA LEU A 200 -15.14 27.86 6.17
C LEU A 200 -16.17 26.96 6.85
N GLU A 201 -17.39 27.49 6.99
CA GLU A 201 -18.52 26.78 7.59
C GLU A 201 -19.34 26.02 6.53
N LEU A 202 -19.99 24.93 6.95
CA LEU A 202 -20.97 24.17 6.15
C LEU A 202 -22.30 24.09 6.91
N ASP A 203 -23.40 23.77 6.23
CA ASP A 203 -24.74 23.87 6.82
C ASP A 203 -24.94 23.07 8.12
N ASN A 204 -24.29 21.90 8.27
CA ASN A 204 -24.44 21.03 9.44
C ASN A 204 -23.27 20.03 9.59
N THR A 205 -23.26 19.29 10.70
CA THR A 205 -22.22 18.33 11.07
C THR A 205 -22.07 17.20 10.04
N TRP A 206 -23.18 16.69 9.52
CA TRP A 206 -23.22 15.66 8.48
C TRP A 206 -22.59 16.10 7.16
N ALA A 207 -22.78 17.35 6.77
CA ALA A 207 -22.17 17.91 5.56
C ALA A 207 -20.64 17.96 5.69
N VAL A 208 -20.13 18.39 6.85
CA VAL A 208 -18.68 18.39 7.13
C VAL A 208 -18.14 16.97 7.12
N ALA A 209 -18.79 16.05 7.85
CA ALA A 209 -18.36 14.67 7.96
C ALA A 209 -18.32 13.97 6.59
N GLY A 210 -19.38 14.12 5.79
CA GLY A 210 -19.47 13.54 4.45
C GLY A 210 -18.43 14.11 3.48
N GLU A 211 -18.03 15.37 3.62
CA GLU A 211 -17.05 15.97 2.72
C GLU A 211 -15.61 15.48 2.98
N THR A 212 -15.30 14.99 4.19
CA THR A 212 -13.96 14.45 4.52
C THR A 212 -13.61 13.22 3.68
N GLY A 213 -14.61 12.49 3.18
CA GLY A 213 -14.41 11.21 2.48
C GLY A 213 -13.92 10.06 3.36
N VAL A 214 -13.75 10.28 4.67
CA VAL A 214 -13.39 9.22 5.63
C VAL A 214 -14.66 8.48 6.02
N ASN A 215 -14.74 7.18 5.72
CA ASN A 215 -15.83 6.32 6.19
C ASN A 215 -15.46 5.77 7.57
N PHE A 216 -15.83 6.48 8.63
CA PHE A 216 -15.44 6.08 9.99
C PHE A 216 -16.14 4.80 10.45
N ALA A 217 -17.37 4.54 9.97
CA ALA A 217 -18.07 3.28 10.21
C ALA A 217 -17.29 2.06 9.68
N ALA A 218 -16.62 2.19 8.52
CA ALA A 218 -15.75 1.14 7.99
C ALA A 218 -14.48 0.94 8.83
N VAL A 219 -13.91 2.01 9.38
CA VAL A 219 -12.77 1.95 10.31
C VAL A 219 -13.18 1.18 11.58
N LEU A 220 -14.29 1.55 12.22
CA LEU A 220 -14.83 0.85 13.39
C LEU A 220 -15.23 -0.60 13.08
N GLY A 221 -15.71 -0.85 11.86
CA GLY A 221 -16.07 -2.18 11.37
C GLY A 221 -14.88 -3.10 11.04
N GLY A 222 -13.64 -2.66 11.29
CA GLY A 222 -12.43 -3.46 11.08
C GLY A 222 -11.96 -3.55 9.64
N GLN A 223 -12.45 -2.70 8.74
CA GLN A 223 -11.95 -2.62 7.36
C GLN A 223 -10.62 -1.87 7.27
N PHE A 224 -10.28 -1.09 8.29
CA PHE A 224 -8.97 -0.46 8.43
C PHE A 224 -8.01 -1.43 9.13
N ILE A 225 -6.93 -1.80 8.42
CA ILE A 225 -5.88 -2.67 8.95
C ILE A 225 -4.65 -1.79 9.26
N PRO A 226 -4.46 -1.38 10.51
CA PRO A 226 -3.30 -0.56 10.91
C PRO A 226 -2.02 -1.41 10.96
N ASP A 227 -0.87 -0.75 10.86
CA ASP A 227 0.42 -1.39 11.16
C ASP A 227 0.57 -1.68 12.66
N TYR A 228 0.09 -0.75 13.50
CA TYR A 228 0.19 -0.85 14.94
C TYR A 228 -1.11 -0.51 15.65
N THR A 229 -1.44 -1.28 16.69
CA THR A 229 -2.54 -0.98 17.63
C THR A 229 -2.05 -0.31 18.92
N SER A 230 -0.78 0.10 18.94
CA SER A 230 -0.11 0.79 20.04
C SER A 230 0.92 1.78 19.50
N LEU A 231 1.27 2.79 20.30
CA LEU A 231 2.29 3.76 19.94
C LEU A 231 3.70 3.17 20.07
N THR A 232 4.15 2.48 19.02
CA THR A 232 5.49 1.90 18.86
C THR A 232 6.09 2.35 17.54
N ASP A 233 7.40 2.53 17.46
CA ASP A 233 8.08 2.94 16.22
C ASP A 233 7.55 4.26 15.60
N LEU A 234 7.44 5.30 16.45
CA LEU A 234 6.75 6.56 16.13
C LEU A 234 7.33 7.38 14.98
N PHE A 235 8.42 6.95 14.32
CA PHE A 235 9.07 7.70 13.24
C PHE A 235 9.08 6.94 11.91
N SER A 236 8.31 5.86 11.79
CA SER A 236 8.26 4.97 10.63
C SER A 236 7.28 5.37 9.54
N TRP A 237 6.47 6.44 9.74
CA TRP A 237 5.32 6.75 8.88
C TRP A 237 4.23 5.67 8.85
N SER A 238 4.21 4.79 9.85
CA SER A 238 3.20 3.75 10.00
C SER A 238 1.80 4.31 10.33
N SER A 239 0.81 3.44 10.16
CA SER A 239 -0.56 3.66 10.54
C SER A 239 -0.88 3.06 11.91
N TYR A 240 -1.56 3.85 12.74
CA TYR A 240 -1.90 3.54 14.12
C TYR A 240 -3.42 3.56 14.28
N TYR A 241 -3.98 2.52 14.89
CA TYR A 241 -5.39 2.52 15.34
C TYR A 241 -5.45 2.27 16.84
N LEU A 242 -5.98 3.24 17.58
CA LEU A 242 -6.00 3.22 19.03
C LEU A 242 -7.43 3.25 19.52
N THR A 243 -7.85 2.15 20.15
CA THR A 243 -9.24 1.91 20.56
C THR A 243 -9.61 2.54 21.91
N GLY A 244 -10.77 3.16 22.01
CA GLY A 244 -11.20 3.90 23.20
C GLY A 244 -10.46 5.21 23.46
N ASN A 245 -10.81 5.89 24.54
CA ASN A 245 -10.21 7.17 24.94
C ASN A 245 -8.67 7.11 25.09
N ARG A 246 -7.99 8.17 24.65
CA ARG A 246 -6.53 8.30 24.72
C ARG A 246 -6.07 9.57 25.39
N ASN A 247 -5.06 9.44 26.25
CA ASN A 247 -4.30 10.55 26.78
C ASN A 247 -2.83 10.40 26.38
N PHE A 248 -2.34 11.30 25.54
CA PHE A 248 -0.92 11.34 25.17
C PHE A 248 -0.18 12.36 26.00
N ILE A 249 0.92 11.92 26.61
CA ILE A 249 1.74 12.76 27.49
C ILE A 249 3.10 12.96 26.81
N SER A 250 3.41 14.19 26.40
CA SER A 250 4.72 14.56 25.84
C SER A 250 5.20 13.64 24.70
N ILE A 251 4.39 13.47 23.65
CA ILE A 251 4.71 12.57 22.53
C ILE A 251 5.10 13.31 21.26
N GLN A 252 5.98 12.68 20.48
CA GLN A 252 6.27 13.06 19.11
C GLN A 252 6.22 11.83 18.19
N GLY A 253 5.64 11.98 17.00
CA GLY A 253 5.65 10.92 15.99
C GLY A 253 5.27 11.36 14.58
N THR A 254 5.20 10.39 13.68
CA THR A 254 4.89 10.54 12.26
C THR A 254 3.93 9.45 11.79
N GLY A 255 3.20 9.73 10.70
CA GLY A 255 2.32 8.76 10.04
C GLY A 255 0.82 9.05 10.20
N LEU A 256 0.01 8.00 10.09
CA LEU A 256 -1.45 8.08 10.20
C LEU A 256 -1.87 7.65 11.61
N LEU A 257 -2.40 8.56 12.41
CA LEU A 257 -2.88 8.29 13.75
C LEU A 257 -4.40 8.30 13.78
N VAL A 258 -5.02 7.18 14.13
CA VAL A 258 -6.47 7.06 14.28
C VAL A 258 -6.80 6.74 15.73
N VAL A 259 -7.57 7.61 16.37
CA VAL A 259 -8.08 7.43 17.73
C VAL A 259 -9.60 7.23 17.64
N GLU A 260 -10.08 6.14 18.24
CA GLU A 260 -11.48 5.73 18.17
C GLU A 260 -12.42 6.71 18.87
N GLU A 261 -12.18 7.02 20.14
CA GLU A 261 -13.04 7.91 20.95
C GLU A 261 -12.36 9.28 21.17
N ASP A 262 -12.34 9.80 22.41
CA ASP A 262 -11.78 11.11 22.73
C ASP A 262 -10.24 11.09 22.83
N LEU A 263 -9.64 12.20 22.42
CA LEU A 263 -8.20 12.45 22.50
C LEU A 263 -7.89 13.61 23.45
N THR A 264 -7.11 13.33 24.50
CA THR A 264 -6.50 14.34 25.35
C THR A 264 -5.01 14.41 25.10
N LEU A 265 -4.51 15.60 24.78
CA LEU A 265 -3.09 15.87 24.62
C LEU A 265 -2.61 16.59 25.88
N SER A 266 -1.62 16.07 26.60
CA SER A 266 -1.13 16.64 27.85
C SER A 266 0.40 16.61 27.97
N GLY A 267 0.93 17.26 29.00
CA GLY A 267 2.37 17.40 29.22
C GLY A 267 2.97 18.60 28.51
N SER A 268 4.28 18.57 28.29
CA SER A 268 5.03 19.72 27.77
C SER A 268 4.89 19.94 26.26
N TYR A 269 4.68 18.88 25.48
CA TYR A 269 4.51 19.01 24.03
C TYR A 269 3.68 17.89 23.41
N PHE A 270 3.10 18.14 22.26
CA PHE A 270 2.61 17.12 21.34
C PHE A 270 3.05 17.51 19.94
N LYS A 271 3.78 16.63 19.24
CA LYS A 271 4.17 16.87 17.85
C LYS A 271 3.79 15.70 16.96
N TRP A 272 3.06 15.95 15.88
CA TRP A 272 2.75 14.92 14.90
C TRP A 272 2.98 15.41 13.48
N GLU A 273 3.71 14.63 12.67
CA GLU A 273 3.91 14.88 11.24
C GLU A 273 3.15 13.82 10.43
N GLY A 274 2.03 14.19 9.82
CA GLY A 274 1.16 13.28 9.09
C GLY A 274 -0.31 13.59 9.32
N VAL A 275 -1.13 12.55 9.42
CA VAL A 275 -2.58 12.70 9.58
C VAL A 275 -2.99 12.23 10.96
N VAL A 276 -3.83 13.01 11.63
CA VAL A 276 -4.46 12.60 12.89
C VAL A 276 -5.98 12.65 12.72
N LEU A 277 -6.62 11.50 12.91
CA LEU A 277 -8.06 11.29 12.86
C LEU A 277 -8.56 10.92 14.25
N VAL A 278 -9.55 11.65 14.75
CA VAL A 278 -10.15 11.42 16.07
C VAL A 278 -11.65 11.23 15.89
N GLY A 279 -12.19 10.15 16.44
CA GLY A 279 -13.62 9.90 16.44
C GLY A 279 -14.38 10.89 17.32
N GLY A 280 -13.96 11.05 18.57
CA GLY A 280 -14.64 11.89 19.56
C GLY A 280 -14.12 13.32 19.67
N ALA A 281 -14.17 13.84 20.90
CA ALA A 281 -13.70 15.16 21.30
C ALA A 281 -12.17 15.23 21.40
N VAL A 282 -11.62 16.42 21.15
CA VAL A 282 -10.18 16.68 21.34
C VAL A 282 -9.98 17.73 22.43
N ASN A 283 -9.10 17.45 23.38
CA ASN A 283 -8.70 18.36 24.45
C ASN A 283 -7.20 18.71 24.33
N PHE A 284 -6.89 19.95 23.98
CA PHE A 284 -5.52 20.47 23.89
C PHE A 284 -5.00 20.94 25.26
N ASN A 285 -4.55 20.00 26.09
CA ASN A 285 -4.02 20.25 27.43
C ASN A 285 -2.48 20.32 27.54
N ALA A 286 -1.75 20.07 26.44
CA ALA A 286 -0.30 20.17 26.41
C ALA A 286 0.16 21.64 26.30
N ASP A 287 1.36 21.94 26.79
CA ASP A 287 1.90 23.32 26.75
C ASP A 287 2.13 23.81 25.31
N SER A 288 2.56 22.92 24.42
CA SER A 288 2.70 23.19 22.99
C SER A 288 2.21 22.01 22.14
N VAL A 289 1.27 22.25 21.23
CA VAL A 289 0.74 21.25 20.29
C VAL A 289 1.12 21.68 18.87
N ARG A 290 1.74 20.80 18.11
CA ARG A 290 2.13 21.04 16.72
C ARG A 290 1.76 19.85 15.84
N ILE A 291 0.86 20.07 14.88
CA ILE A 291 0.46 19.07 13.91
C ILE A 291 0.81 19.61 12.52
N GLU A 292 1.60 18.84 11.76
CA GLU A 292 1.96 19.16 10.39
C GLU A 292 1.40 18.09 9.46
N GLY A 293 0.39 18.45 8.66
CA GLY A 293 -0.33 17.53 7.79
C GLY A 293 -1.83 17.81 7.83
N ALA A 294 -2.68 16.86 8.25
CA ALA A 294 -4.12 17.09 8.35
C ALA A 294 -4.67 16.62 9.69
N PHE A 295 -5.58 17.41 10.29
CA PHE A 295 -6.24 17.06 11.53
C PHE A 295 -7.76 17.02 11.38
N VAL A 296 -8.38 15.91 11.79
CA VAL A 296 -9.84 15.73 11.76
C VAL A 296 -10.30 15.20 13.11
N SER A 297 -11.38 15.80 13.64
CA SER A 297 -12.02 15.38 14.89
C SER A 297 -13.53 15.30 14.74
N GLY A 298 -14.19 14.54 15.62
CA GLY A 298 -15.63 14.36 15.59
C GLY A 298 -16.12 13.39 14.51
N LEU A 299 -15.27 12.46 14.04
CA LEU A 299 -15.67 11.48 13.02
C LEU A 299 -16.78 10.53 13.50
N GLU A 300 -16.94 10.34 14.81
CA GLU A 300 -18.06 9.58 15.40
C GLU A 300 -19.42 10.18 15.09
N GLU A 301 -19.53 11.44 14.66
CA GLU A 301 -20.80 12.01 14.18
C GLU A 301 -21.44 11.16 13.07
N GLN A 302 -20.63 10.43 12.29
CA GLN A 302 -21.11 9.52 11.25
C GLN A 302 -21.81 8.27 11.80
N THR A 303 -21.53 7.89 13.04
CA THR A 303 -21.92 6.61 13.63
C THR A 303 -22.71 6.76 14.94
N SER A 304 -22.58 7.88 15.63
CA SER A 304 -23.16 8.16 16.94
C SER A 304 -23.82 9.54 16.94
N PRO A 305 -25.03 9.69 17.49
CA PRO A 305 -25.67 10.98 17.62
C PRO A 305 -24.98 11.81 18.71
N SER A 306 -24.37 12.93 18.32
CA SER A 306 -23.76 13.95 19.22
C SER A 306 -22.50 13.52 19.99
N PRO A 307 -21.37 13.23 19.31
CA PRO A 307 -20.05 13.17 19.93
C PRO A 307 -19.76 14.43 20.79
N GLY A 308 -18.99 14.25 21.85
CA GLY A 308 -18.58 15.36 22.72
C GLY A 308 -17.85 16.44 21.92
N THR A 309 -18.03 17.71 22.27
CA THR A 309 -17.40 18.83 21.55
C THR A 309 -15.94 19.03 21.97
N GLY A 310 -15.05 19.28 21.01
CA GLY A 310 -13.64 19.60 21.29
C GLY A 310 -13.45 20.90 22.08
N LYS A 311 -12.32 21.02 22.78
CA LYS A 311 -11.95 22.21 23.58
C LYS A 311 -10.66 22.83 23.09
N TRP A 312 -10.68 24.13 22.84
CA TRP A 312 -9.44 24.89 22.55
C TRP A 312 -8.47 24.88 23.74
N PRO A 313 -7.16 25.10 23.48
CA PRO A 313 -6.18 25.21 24.54
C PRO A 313 -6.49 26.40 25.46
N LEU A 314 -6.16 26.25 26.74
CA LEU A 314 -6.17 27.33 27.73
C LEU A 314 -4.82 28.05 27.75
N ALA A 315 -4.80 29.36 27.98
CA ALA A 315 -3.58 30.12 28.18
C ALA A 315 -2.74 29.51 29.33
N PRO A 316 -1.39 29.47 29.22
CA PRO A 316 -0.55 30.05 28.17
C PRO A 316 -0.22 29.09 27.01
N ARG A 317 -1.01 28.03 26.80
CA ARG A 317 -0.68 26.94 25.86
C ARG A 317 -0.78 27.39 24.40
N ASP A 318 0.04 26.77 23.55
CA ASP A 318 0.13 27.05 22.11
C ASP A 318 -0.34 25.85 21.27
N LEU A 319 -1.13 26.10 20.23
CA LEU A 319 -1.60 25.11 19.26
C LEU A 319 -1.25 25.57 17.86
N LYS A 320 -0.55 24.73 17.10
CA LYS A 320 -0.17 24.99 15.71
C LYS A 320 -0.60 23.82 14.85
N ILE A 321 -1.47 24.07 13.88
CA ILE A 321 -1.87 23.08 12.88
C ILE A 321 -1.52 23.66 11.52
N LEU A 322 -0.59 23.02 10.82
CA LEU A 322 -0.06 23.46 9.54
C LEU A 322 -0.38 22.40 8.48
N TYR A 323 -1.09 22.78 7.43
CA TYR A 323 -1.36 21.87 6.33
C TYR A 323 -0.08 21.54 5.55
N ASN A 324 0.24 20.25 5.43
CA ASN A 324 1.41 19.78 4.68
C ASN A 324 1.04 18.55 3.85
N SER A 325 0.83 18.72 2.54
CA SER A 325 0.40 17.63 1.67
C SER A 325 1.42 16.51 1.56
N CYS A 326 2.71 16.81 1.66
CA CYS A 326 3.78 15.82 1.57
C CYS A 326 3.82 14.90 2.80
N TYR A 327 3.45 15.40 3.97
CA TYR A 327 3.30 14.57 5.16
C TYR A 327 2.00 13.76 5.12
N VAL A 328 0.93 14.30 4.53
CA VAL A 328 -0.29 13.52 4.26
C VAL A 328 0.01 12.36 3.31
N GLU A 329 0.68 12.60 2.19
CA GLU A 329 1.02 11.55 1.21
C GLU A 329 1.96 10.48 1.83
N LYS A 330 2.93 10.88 2.65
CA LYS A 330 3.79 9.92 3.37
C LYS A 330 3.01 9.09 4.41
N ALA A 331 2.07 9.69 5.13
CA ALA A 331 1.23 8.96 6.10
C ALA A 331 0.37 7.87 5.44
N PHE A 332 0.03 8.02 4.15
CA PHE A 332 -0.71 7.03 3.38
C PHE A 332 0.18 6.16 2.48
N SER A 333 1.50 6.25 2.59
CA SER A 333 2.42 5.47 1.74
C SER A 333 2.24 3.96 1.89
N GLY A 334 1.92 3.46 3.09
CA GLY A 334 1.60 2.05 3.32
C GLY A 334 0.31 1.57 2.63
N TYR A 335 -0.57 2.49 2.23
CA TYR A 335 -1.79 2.21 1.46
C TYR A 335 -1.63 2.47 -0.03
N SER A 336 -0.43 2.86 -0.47
CA SER A 336 -0.11 2.95 -1.89
C SER A 336 0.40 1.60 -2.42
N GLY A 337 0.08 1.28 -3.67
CA GLY A 337 0.40 -0.03 -4.21
C GLY A 337 0.05 -0.18 -5.67
N PHE A 338 0.33 -1.37 -6.19
CA PHE A 338 -0.02 -1.72 -7.56
C PHE A 338 -1.46 -2.21 -7.67
N SER A 339 -2.22 -1.56 -8.54
CA SER A 339 -3.54 -1.97 -8.99
C SER A 339 -3.41 -2.60 -10.38
N PRO A 340 -3.62 -3.92 -10.55
CA PRO A 340 -3.46 -4.57 -11.84
C PRO A 340 -4.55 -4.10 -12.82
N VAL A 341 -4.15 -3.75 -14.04
CA VAL A 341 -5.08 -3.38 -15.11
C VAL A 341 -5.80 -4.63 -15.61
N ALA A 342 -7.14 -4.60 -15.62
CA ALA A 342 -7.95 -5.69 -16.15
C ALA A 342 -7.58 -5.99 -17.61
N ASN A 343 -7.45 -7.27 -17.94
CA ASN A 343 -6.98 -7.76 -19.26
C ASN A 343 -5.57 -7.27 -19.66
N GLY A 344 -4.77 -6.79 -18.70
CA GLY A 344 -3.40 -6.33 -18.91
C GLY A 344 -2.33 -7.42 -18.75
N TRP A 345 -2.73 -8.68 -18.56
CA TRP A 345 -1.82 -9.82 -18.39
C TRP A 345 -1.33 -10.35 -19.74
N MET A 346 -0.05 -10.70 -19.82
CA MET A 346 0.56 -11.24 -21.03
C MET A 346 1.53 -12.39 -20.72
N ASP A 347 1.41 -13.47 -21.49
CA ASP A 347 2.40 -14.54 -21.57
C ASP A 347 3.44 -14.21 -22.65
N HIS A 348 4.66 -14.71 -22.49
CA HIS A 348 5.74 -14.59 -23.48
C HIS A 348 6.12 -13.15 -23.85
N TRP A 349 6.20 -12.25 -22.87
CA TRP A 349 6.69 -10.89 -23.11
C TRP A 349 8.15 -10.90 -23.60
N SER A 350 8.41 -10.28 -24.76
CA SER A 350 9.72 -10.31 -25.41
C SER A 350 10.76 -9.46 -24.67
N GLU A 351 12.01 -9.96 -24.67
CA GLU A 351 13.17 -9.20 -24.21
C GLU A 351 13.59 -8.24 -25.33
N TYR A 352 13.42 -6.94 -25.12
CA TYR A 352 14.12 -5.92 -25.90
C TYR A 352 15.17 -5.24 -25.03
#